data_AF-A0A918KG44-F1
#
_entry.id   AF-A0A918KG44-F1
#
_cell.length_a   1.000
_cell.length_b   1.000
_cell.length_c   1.000
_cell.angle_alpha   90.00
_cell.angle_beta   90.00
_cell.angle_gamma   90.00
#
_symmetry.space_group_name_H-M   'P 1'
#
loop_
_entity.id
_entity.type
_entity.pdbx_description
1 polymer ?
#
loop_
_entity_poly.entity_id
_entity_poly.type
_entity_poly.pdbx_seq_one_letter_code
_entity_poly.pdbx_strand_id
1 'polypeptide(L)' 'MLAIFRFHAADEVDFDVDLRELQGQDRLDVLCGFLREIGRGLGKPVLMDPEGECGHPVIGFDVEADRVVLLADPRLR' A
#
# COMPACT_ATOMS: atom_id res chain seq x y z
N MET A 1 -6.19 12.43 0.48
CA MET A 1 -5.22 11.47 0.99
C MET A 1 -3.87 12.14 0.90
N LEU A 2 -3.32 12.51 2.06
CA LEU A 2 -1.92 12.88 2.17
C LEU A 2 -1.06 11.61 2.18
N ALA A 3 0.01 11.61 1.38
CA ALA A 3 1.06 10.60 1.41
C ALA A 3 2.40 11.29 1.63
N ILE A 4 3.19 10.82 2.60
CA ILE A 4 4.48 11.41 2.97
C ILE A 4 5.59 10.45 2.55
N PHE A 5 6.32 10.81 1.50
CA PHE A 5 7.39 9.98 0.95
C PHE A 5 8.73 10.19 1.66
N ARG A 6 9.50 9.11 1.81
CA ARG A 6 10.85 9.12 2.37
C ARG A 6 11.73 8.13 1.61
N PHE A 7 12.98 8.52 1.36
CA PHE A 7 14.00 7.59 0.89
C PHE A 7 14.50 6.79 2.10
N HIS A 8 14.05 5.55 2.25
CA HIS A 8 14.38 4.71 3.40
C HIS A 8 15.71 3.98 3.18
N ALA A 9 15.90 3.42 1.99
CA ALA A 9 17.13 2.73 1.59
C ALA A 9 17.49 3.02 0.12
N ALA A 10 18.62 2.50 -0.34
CA ALA A 10 19.10 2.72 -1.71
C ALA A 10 18.15 2.14 -2.78
N ASP A 11 17.39 1.11 -2.42
CA ASP A 11 16.47 0.36 -3.26
C ASP A 11 15.00 0.51 -2.86
N GLU A 12 14.71 1.29 -1.81
CA GLU A 12 13.40 1.39 -1.20
C GLU A 12 12.97 2.85 -0.95
N VAL A 13 11.73 3.15 -1.36
CA VAL A 13 11.03 4.40 -1.07
C VAL A 13 9.80 4.05 -0.25
N ASP A 14 9.77 4.55 0.97
CA ASP A 14 8.64 4.37 1.87
C ASP A 14 7.69 5.56 1.73
N PHE A 15 6.43 5.33 2.04
CA PHE A 15 5.50 6.43 2.29
C PHE A 15 4.47 6.07 3.35
N ASP A 16 4.15 7.06 4.18
CA ASP A 16 3.10 6.94 5.19
C ASP A 16 1.80 7.55 4.68
N VAL A 17 0.68 6.94 5.04
CA VAL A 17 -0.67 7.49 4.85
C VAL A 17 -1.40 7.52 6.19
N ASP A 18 -2.18 8.57 6.42
CA ASP A 18 -2.98 8.66 7.64
C ASP A 18 -4.27 7.82 7.51
N LEU A 19 -4.39 6.76 8.31
CA LEU A 19 -5.58 5.89 8.32
C LEU A 19 -6.88 6.66 8.65
N ARG A 20 -6.81 7.81 9.35
CA ARG A 20 -7.97 8.66 9.62
C ARG A 20 -8.54 9.27 8.33
N GLU A 21 -7.73 9.42 7.28
CA GLU A 21 -8.19 9.89 5.97
C GLU A 21 -8.75 8.77 5.08
N LEU A 22 -8.55 7.51 5.47
CA LEU A 22 -8.85 6.29 4.71
C LEU A 22 -10.10 5.56 5.18
N GLN A 23 -11.00 6.26 5.87
CA GLN A 23 -12.23 5.68 6.40
C GLN A 23 -13.27 5.50 5.29
N GLY A 24 -13.83 4.28 5.20
CA GLY A 24 -14.87 3.91 4.24
C GLY A 24 -14.36 3.52 2.86
N GLN A 25 -15.24 2.93 2.06
CA GLN A 25 -14.88 2.34 0.76
C GLN A 25 -14.34 3.38 -0.23
N ASP A 26 -15.00 4.53 -0.38
CA ASP A 26 -14.59 5.56 -1.35
C ASP A 26 -13.15 6.04 -1.13
N ARG A 27 -12.72 6.15 0.15
CA ARG A 27 -11.36 6.59 0.49
C ARG A 27 -10.34 5.47 0.31
N LEU A 28 -10.74 4.22 0.60
CA LEU A 28 -9.94 3.04 0.30
C LEU A 28 -9.73 2.87 -1.21
N ASP A 29 -10.74 3.13 -2.04
CA ASP A 29 -10.64 3.06 -3.49
C ASP A 29 -9.63 4.09 -4.03
N VAL A 30 -9.58 5.29 -3.45
CA VAL A 30 -8.55 6.30 -3.77
C VAL A 30 -7.15 5.79 -3.43
N LEU A 31 -6.95 5.18 -2.26
CA LEU A 31 -5.68 4.55 -1.90
C LEU A 31 -5.31 3.45 -2.91
N CYS A 32 -6.24 2.55 -3.23
CA CYS A 32 -6.01 1.46 -4.17
C CYS A 32 -5.61 1.98 -5.56
N GLY A 33 -6.26 3.03 -6.05
CA GLY A 33 -5.89 3.70 -7.30
C GLY A 33 -4.48 4.29 -7.23
N PHE A 34 -4.14 4.96 -6.13
CA PHE A 34 -2.81 5.51 -5.91
C PHE A 34 -1.70 4.44 -5.90
N LEU A 35 -1.89 3.33 -5.17
CA LEU A 35 -0.94 2.20 -5.17
C LEU A 35 -0.74 1.61 -6.55
N ARG A 36 -1.84 1.48 -7.33
CA ARG A 36 -1.81 0.97 -8.70
C ARG A 36 -1.02 1.88 -9.63
N GLU A 37 -1.21 3.19 -9.56
CA GLU A 37 -0.48 4.15 -10.40
C GLU A 37 1.02 4.14 -10.12
N ILE A 38 1.42 4.07 -8.84
CA ILE A 38 2.83 3.93 -8.46
C ILE A 38 3.40 2.61 -8.98
N GLY A 39 2.74 1.49 -8.68
CA GLY A 39 3.22 0.16 -9.03
C GLY A 39 3.34 -0.04 -10.53
N ARG A 40 2.37 0.47 -11.32
CA ARG A 40 2.44 0.49 -12.79
C ARG A 40 3.58 1.36 -13.30
N GLY A 41 3.76 2.56 -12.75
CA GLY A 41 4.81 3.48 -13.17
C GLY A 41 6.21 2.91 -12.92
N LEU A 42 6.38 2.12 -11.86
CA LEU A 42 7.66 1.52 -11.49
C LEU A 42 7.85 0.09 -11.99
N GLY A 43 6.78 -0.60 -12.40
CA GLY A 43 6.80 -2.03 -12.70
C GLY A 43 7.17 -2.88 -11.49
N LYS A 44 6.80 -2.44 -10.28
CA LYS A 44 7.18 -3.06 -9.00
C LYS A 44 5.97 -3.23 -8.08
N PRO A 45 6.00 -4.23 -7.17
CA PRO A 45 5.02 -4.31 -6.10
C PRO A 45 5.06 -3.05 -5.23
N VAL A 46 3.91 -2.68 -4.68
CA VAL A 46 3.80 -1.66 -3.63
C VAL A 46 3.10 -2.30 -2.45
N LEU A 47 3.79 -2.39 -1.33
CA LEU A 47 3.32 -3.10 -0.13
C LEU A 47 2.95 -2.10 0.96
N MET A 48 1.95 -2.45 1.77
CA MET A 48 1.57 -1.69 2.95
C MET A 48 1.59 -2.59 4.17
N ASP A 49 2.59 -2.38 5.02
CA ASP A 49 2.73 -3.01 6.32
C ASP A 49 2.06 -2.16 7.43
N PRO A 50 1.56 -2.78 8.50
CA PRO A 50 1.17 -2.05 9.71
C PRO A 50 2.39 -1.37 10.33
N GLU A 51 2.19 -0.20 10.94
CA GLU A 51 3.26 0.45 11.69
C GLU A 51 3.76 -0.46 12.82
N GLY A 52 5.05 -0.78 12.80
CA GLY A 52 5.68 -1.67 13.79
C GLY A 52 5.65 -3.16 13.47
N GLU A 53 5.03 -3.58 12.36
CA GLU A 53 4.95 -4.99 11.93
C GLU A 53 5.46 -5.17 10.49
N CYS A 54 6.68 -4.67 10.23
CA CYS A 54 7.32 -4.71 8.91
C CYS A 54 7.60 -6.15 8.45
N GLY A 55 7.33 -6.43 7.17
CA GLY A 55 7.49 -7.75 6.55
C GLY A 55 6.22 -8.60 6.56
N HIS A 56 5.10 -8.04 7.03
CA HIS A 56 3.79 -8.66 7.10
C HIS A 56 2.75 -7.77 6.41
N PRO A 57 2.84 -7.60 5.08
CA PRO A 57 2.00 -6.64 4.37
C PRO A 57 0.54 -7.06 4.42
N VAL A 58 -0.35 -6.09 4.66
CA VAL A 58 -1.79 -6.31 4.75
C VAL A 58 -2.45 -6.12 3.39
N ILE A 59 -2.04 -5.10 2.64
CA ILE A 59 -2.52 -4.79 1.29
C ILE A 59 -1.31 -4.58 0.38
N GLY A 60 -1.42 -4.97 -0.88
CA GLY A 60 -0.37 -4.68 -1.85
C GLY A 60 -0.86 -4.63 -3.29
N PHE A 61 -0.13 -3.91 -4.14
CA PHE A 61 -0.28 -3.97 -5.59
C PHE A 61 0.46 -5.19 -6.16
N ASP A 62 -0.29 -6.09 -6.79
CA ASP A 62 0.23 -7.22 -7.54
C ASP A 62 0.47 -6.80 -9.00
N VAL A 63 1.72 -6.92 -9.44
CA VAL A 63 2.16 -6.50 -10.79
C VAL A 63 1.59 -7.42 -11.88
N GLU A 64 1.57 -8.73 -11.64
CA GLU A 64 1.16 -9.72 -12.64
C GLU A 64 -0.36 -9.69 -12.86
N ALA A 65 -1.11 -9.56 -11.77
CA ALA A 65 -2.56 -9.45 -11.81
C ALA A 65 -3.05 -8.03 -12.10
N ASP A 66 -2.14 -7.04 -12.11
CA ASP A 66 -2.42 -5.61 -12.25
C ASP A 66 -3.61 -5.21 -11.35
N ARG A 67 -3.51 -5.45 -10.04
CA ARG A 67 -4.56 -5.09 -9.08
C ARG A 67 -4.02 -4.98 -7.66
N VAL A 68 -4.72 -4.21 -6.84
CA VAL A 68 -4.51 -4.20 -5.39
C VAL A 68 -5.23 -5.39 -4.76
N VAL A 69 -4.54 -6.12 -3.90
CA VAL A 69 -5.03 -7.34 -3.23
C VAL A 69 -4.85 -7.22 -1.73
N LEU A 70 -5.72 -7.92 -0.98
CA LEU A 70 -5.51 -8.18 0.43
C LEU A 70 -4.51 -9.34 0.57
N LEU A 71 -3.43 -9.10 1.30
CA LEU A 71 -2.34 -10.04 1.55
C LEU A 71 -2.43 -10.68 2.94
N ALA A 72 -3.00 -9.98 3.93
CA ALA A 72 -3.28 -10.53 5.25
C ALA A 72 -4.38 -11.60 5.20
N ASP A 73 -4.29 -12.61 6.08
CA ASP A 73 -5.38 -13.57 6.28
C ASP A 73 -6.55 -12.86 7.00
N PRO A 74 -7.74 -12.77 6.38
CA PRO A 74 -8.90 -12.09 6.98
C PRO A 74 -9.47 -12.78 8.23
N ARG A 75 -8.88 -13.91 8.67
CA ARG A 75 -9.31 -14.68 9.85
C ARG A 75 -8.59 -14.32 11.15
N LEU A 76 -7.58 -13.46 11.12
CA LEU A 76 -6.98 -12.90 12.34
C LEU A 76 -7.82 -11.70 12.82
N ARG A 77 -8.54 -11.89 13.93
CA ARG A 77 -9.29 -10.85 14.65
C ARG A 77 -8.63 -10.58 15.98
#